data_AF-A0A4Y7RL38-F1
#
_entry.id   AF-A0A4Y7RL38-F1
#
_cell.length_a   1.000
_cell.length_b   1.000
_cell.length_c   1.000
_cell.angle_alpha   90.00
_cell.angle_beta   90.00
_cell.angle_gamma   90.00
#
_symmetry.space_group_name_H-M   'P 1'
#
loop_
_entity.id
_entity.type
_entity.pdbx_description
1 polymer ?
#
loop_
_entity_poly.entity_id
_entity_poly.type
_entity_poly.pdbx_seq_one_letter_code
_entity_poly.pdbx_strand_id
1 'polypeptide(L)'
;MKVWVIEPRDPLIARDGRPFGPVPGARAFSLAFPFPSTIAGAVRTRDGLDASGRFQKTEIARLKQIKVRGPLLVELNAGTGDIDKWLVPAPADALFFELVPSDFTRAAIRQLIPLELPPGSHTNLPENSLAPVGMPDRDPLYLLN
;
A
#
# COMPACT_ATOMS: atom_id res chain seq x y z
N MET A 1 -20.76 -10.87 -5.08
CA MET A 1 -19.82 -9.76 -4.77
C MET A 1 -19.53 -9.06 -6.08
N LYS A 2 -19.57 -7.72 -6.13
CA LYS A 2 -19.29 -6.95 -7.36
C LYS A 2 -17.91 -6.30 -7.23
N VAL A 3 -17.10 -6.41 -8.28
CA VAL A 3 -15.80 -5.75 -8.37
C VAL A 3 -15.98 -4.49 -9.19
N TRP A 4 -15.36 -3.39 -8.74
CA TRP A 4 -15.27 -2.14 -9.47
C TRP A 4 -13.80 -1.83 -9.70
N VAL A 5 -13.45 -1.54 -10.94
CA VAL A 5 -12.12 -1.06 -11.31
C VAL A 5 -12.18 0.46 -11.37
N ILE A 6 -11.26 1.12 -10.67
CA ILE A 6 -11.06 2.57 -10.75
C ILE A 6 -9.81 2.78 -11.58
N GLU A 7 -9.99 3.14 -12.83
CA GLU A 7 -8.89 3.44 -13.74
C GLU A 7 -8.60 4.95 -13.73
N PRO A 8 -7.43 5.38 -13.25
CA PRO A 8 -7.06 6.79 -13.30
C PRO A 8 -6.70 7.19 -14.72
N ARG A 9 -7.33 8.25 -15.24
CA ARG A 9 -7.02 8.79 -16.58
C ARG A 9 -5.63 9.43 -16.66
N ASP A 10 -5.18 10.01 -15.55
CA ASP A 10 -3.93 10.73 -15.37
C ASP A 10 -3.27 10.26 -14.06
N PRO A 11 -1.98 10.56 -13.79
CA PRO A 11 -1.33 10.16 -12.55
C PRO A 11 -2.14 10.50 -11.29
N LEU A 12 -2.38 9.51 -10.44
CA LEU A 12 -3.15 9.63 -9.21
C LEU A 12 -2.24 9.87 -8.01
N ILE A 13 -2.63 10.78 -7.12
CA ILE A 13 -1.94 11.02 -5.84
C ILE A 13 -2.80 10.50 -4.69
N ALA A 14 -2.39 9.40 -4.08
CA ALA A 14 -2.93 8.88 -2.82
C ALA A 14 -2.08 9.38 -1.64
N ARG A 15 -2.36 10.58 -1.13
CA ARG A 15 -1.50 11.21 -0.12
C ARG A 15 -1.36 10.39 1.17
N ASP A 16 -0.16 10.43 1.74
CA ASP A 16 0.21 9.80 3.01
C ASP A 16 -0.37 10.45 4.28
N GLY A 17 -1.15 11.53 4.14
CA GLY A 17 -1.80 12.22 5.25
C GLY A 17 -0.97 13.29 5.96
N ARG A 18 0.31 13.49 5.60
CA ARG A 18 1.12 14.59 6.17
C ARG A 18 0.54 15.96 5.77
N PRO A 19 0.63 16.98 6.64
CA PRO A 19 0.18 18.34 6.30
C PRO A 19 0.79 18.83 4.99
N PHE A 20 -0.04 19.43 4.15
CA PHE A 20 0.38 20.02 2.89
C PHE A 20 -0.39 21.32 2.71
N GLY A 21 0.36 22.38 2.43
CA GLY A 21 -0.15 23.72 2.26
C GLY A 21 0.82 24.55 1.41
N PRO A 22 0.50 25.84 1.17
CA PRO A 22 1.31 26.72 0.33
C PRO A 22 2.56 27.22 1.05
N VAL A 23 3.28 26.32 1.73
CA VAL A 23 4.52 26.62 2.45
C VAL A 23 5.69 26.12 1.60
N PRO A 24 6.72 26.95 1.33
CA PRO A 24 7.91 26.51 0.63
C PRO A 24 8.50 25.24 1.26
N GLY A 25 8.80 24.24 0.43
CA GLY A 25 9.34 22.96 0.87
C GLY A 25 8.31 21.91 1.29
N ALA A 26 7.01 22.21 1.29
CA ALA A 26 5.97 21.21 1.49
C ALA A 26 6.01 20.18 0.34
N ARG A 27 6.25 18.91 0.68
CA ARG A 27 6.24 17.78 -0.26
C ARG A 27 5.09 16.85 0.07
N ALA A 28 4.36 16.43 -0.96
CA ALA A 28 3.38 15.36 -0.86
C ALA A 28 3.98 14.09 -1.48
N PHE A 29 3.81 12.97 -0.80
CA PHE A 29 4.18 11.66 -1.33
C PHE A 29 2.91 10.85 -1.54
N SER A 30 2.86 10.11 -2.65
CA SER A 30 1.79 9.16 -2.91
C SER A 30 2.13 7.83 -2.25
N LEU A 31 1.14 7.22 -1.62
CA LEU A 31 1.16 5.85 -1.17
C LEU A 31 1.10 4.92 -2.39
N ALA A 32 1.77 3.77 -2.29
CA ALA A 32 1.67 2.71 -3.30
C ALA A 32 0.24 2.15 -3.37
N PHE A 33 -0.40 1.96 -2.21
CA PHE A 33 -1.80 1.55 -2.09
C PHE A 33 -2.59 2.65 -1.38
N PRO A 34 -3.71 3.15 -1.94
CA PRO A 34 -4.57 4.10 -1.24
C PRO A 34 -5.15 3.50 0.05
N PHE A 35 -5.52 4.34 1.01
CA PHE A 35 -6.22 3.83 2.19
C PHE A 35 -7.61 3.27 1.82
N PRO A 36 -8.09 2.23 2.53
CA PRO A 36 -9.47 1.75 2.40
C PRO A 36 -10.52 2.86 2.54
N SER A 37 -10.28 3.80 3.46
CA SER A 37 -11.13 4.97 3.69
C SER A 37 -11.18 5.92 2.49
N THR A 38 -10.07 6.08 1.75
CA THR A 38 -10.00 6.93 0.55
C THR A 38 -10.94 6.41 -0.53
N ILE A 39 -10.89 5.11 -0.83
CA ILE A 39 -11.76 4.51 -1.85
C ILE A 39 -13.21 4.44 -1.39
N ALA A 40 -13.45 4.08 -0.12
CA ALA A 40 -14.80 4.12 0.44
C ALA A 40 -15.40 5.53 0.36
N GLY A 41 -14.60 6.57 0.64
CA GLY A 41 -14.97 7.96 0.47
C GLY A 41 -15.33 8.29 -0.98
N ALA A 42 -14.45 7.96 -1.93
CA ALA A 42 -14.68 8.22 -3.35
C ALA A 42 -15.98 7.56 -3.87
N VAL A 43 -16.19 6.29 -3.56
CA VAL A 43 -17.40 5.55 -3.94
C VAL A 43 -18.66 6.18 -3.35
N ARG A 44 -18.65 6.47 -2.04
CA ARG A 44 -19.80 7.08 -1.34
C ARG A 44 -20.08 8.49 -1.83
N THR A 45 -19.05 9.27 -2.12
CA THR A 45 -19.22 10.61 -2.70
C THR A 45 -19.86 10.50 -4.07
N ARG A 46 -19.39 9.60 -4.95
CA ARG A 46 -19.95 9.41 -6.30
C ARG A 46 -21.40 8.96 -6.28
N ASP A 47 -21.74 7.99 -5.44
CA ASP A 47 -23.11 7.48 -5.28
C ASP A 47 -24.06 8.49 -4.61
N GLY A 48 -23.51 9.43 -3.84
CA GLY A 48 -24.26 10.50 -3.19
C GLY A 48 -24.50 11.74 -4.04
N LEU A 49 -24.02 11.78 -5.29
CA LEU A 49 -24.26 12.92 -6.19
C LEU A 49 -25.63 12.79 -6.87
N ASP A 50 -26.34 13.91 -7.00
CA ASP A 50 -27.53 14.00 -7.85
C ASP A 50 -27.17 14.14 -9.35
N ALA A 51 -28.19 14.26 -10.21
CA ALA A 51 -28.01 14.46 -11.64
C ALA A 51 -27.27 15.76 -12.01
N SER A 52 -27.20 16.73 -11.09
CA SER A 52 -26.44 17.97 -11.24
C SER A 52 -25.03 17.90 -10.65
N GLY A 53 -24.62 16.74 -10.12
CA GLY A 53 -23.31 16.53 -9.51
C GLY A 53 -23.18 17.07 -8.09
N ARG A 54 -24.30 17.38 -7.41
CA ARG A 54 -24.29 17.92 -6.03
C ARG A 54 -24.46 16.80 -5.02
N PHE A 55 -23.67 16.84 -3.96
CA PHE A 55 -23.73 15.83 -2.90
C PHE A 55 -24.97 16.03 -2.01
N GLN A 56 -25.79 14.99 -1.91
CA GLN A 56 -27.05 15.01 -1.17
C GLN A 56 -26.83 14.58 0.28
N LYS A 57 -26.83 15.55 1.21
CA LYS A 57 -26.60 15.29 2.65
C LYS A 57 -27.64 14.34 3.26
N THR A 58 -28.85 14.29 2.72
CA THR A 58 -29.91 13.37 3.16
C THR A 58 -29.53 11.91 2.97
N GLU A 59 -28.64 11.60 2.01
CA GLU A 59 -28.22 10.23 1.69
C GLU A 59 -27.14 9.68 2.63
N ILE A 60 -26.57 10.50 3.53
CA ILE A 60 -25.41 10.10 4.36
C ILE A 60 -25.64 8.80 5.12
N ALA A 61 -26.84 8.61 5.70
CA ALA A 61 -27.17 7.42 6.46
C ALA A 61 -27.11 6.15 5.58
N ARG A 62 -27.65 6.22 4.35
CA ARG A 62 -27.60 5.13 3.36
C ARG A 62 -26.19 4.89 2.85
N LEU A 63 -25.45 5.96 2.52
CA LEU A 63 -24.08 5.88 1.98
C LEU A 63 -23.11 5.23 2.97
N LYS A 64 -23.26 5.49 4.28
CA LYS A 64 -22.45 4.83 5.32
C LYS A 64 -22.64 3.30 5.36
N GLN A 65 -23.76 2.78 4.86
CA GLN A 65 -23.99 1.33 4.75
C GLN A 65 -23.26 0.69 3.58
N ILE A 66 -22.72 1.47 2.64
CA ILE A 66 -21.91 0.94 1.54
C ILE A 66 -20.60 0.42 2.13
N LYS A 67 -20.44 -0.90 2.12
CA LYS A 67 -19.23 -1.60 2.56
C LYS A 67 -18.30 -1.80 1.37
N VAL A 68 -17.12 -1.19 1.44
CA VAL A 68 -16.07 -1.35 0.43
C VAL A 68 -14.98 -2.25 1.02
N ARG A 69 -14.53 -3.24 0.24
CA ARG A 69 -13.39 -4.09 0.55
C ARG A 69 -12.25 -3.74 -0.40
N GLY A 70 -11.05 -3.47 0.11
CA GLY A 70 -9.91 -3.03 -0.67
C GLY A 70 -9.30 -1.72 -0.14
N PRO A 71 -8.50 -0.99 -0.94
CA PRO A 71 -8.17 -1.29 -2.34
C PRO A 71 -7.14 -2.40 -2.50
N LEU A 72 -7.31 -3.16 -3.58
CA LEU A 72 -6.22 -3.92 -4.18
C LEU A 72 -5.91 -3.26 -5.53
N LEU A 73 -4.63 -3.20 -5.87
CA LEU A 73 -4.23 -2.81 -7.22
C LEU A 73 -4.42 -4.01 -8.15
N VAL A 74 -4.69 -3.75 -9.42
CA VAL A 74 -4.85 -4.80 -10.43
C VAL A 74 -4.12 -4.38 -11.70
N GLU A 75 -3.54 -5.36 -12.39
CA GLU A 75 -3.12 -5.20 -13.78
C GLU A 75 -4.27 -5.65 -14.67
N LEU A 76 -4.63 -4.83 -15.65
CA LEU A 76 -5.65 -5.15 -16.64
C LEU A 76 -5.01 -5.69 -17.91
N ASN A 77 -5.66 -6.67 -18.53
CA ASN A 77 -5.31 -7.10 -19.87
C ASN A 77 -5.65 -5.99 -20.88
N ALA A 78 -4.67 -5.52 -21.64
CA ALA A 78 -4.86 -4.40 -22.58
C ALA A 78 -5.84 -4.70 -23.73
N GLY A 79 -6.04 -5.98 -24.08
CA GLY A 79 -6.93 -6.38 -25.16
C GLY A 79 -8.38 -6.60 -24.71
N THR A 80 -8.60 -7.16 -23.52
CA THR A 80 -9.95 -7.50 -23.03
C THR A 80 -10.48 -6.56 -21.96
N GLY A 81 -9.61 -5.84 -21.25
CA GLY A 81 -9.97 -5.02 -20.09
C GLY A 81 -10.24 -5.84 -18.82
N ASP A 82 -10.06 -7.15 -18.85
CA ASP A 82 -10.22 -8.02 -17.69
C ASP A 82 -9.04 -7.89 -16.72
N ILE A 83 -9.26 -8.24 -15.46
CA ILE A 83 -8.19 -8.32 -14.46
C ILE A 83 -7.29 -9.51 -14.78
N ASP A 84 -6.02 -9.24 -15.10
CA ASP A 84 -4.98 -10.24 -15.31
C ASP A 84 -4.31 -10.64 -13.99
N LYS A 85 -3.93 -9.64 -13.17
CA LYS A 85 -3.27 -9.88 -11.88
C LYS A 85 -3.84 -9.02 -10.78
N TRP A 86 -3.87 -9.60 -9.58
CA TRP A 86 -4.11 -8.90 -8.33
C TRP A 86 -2.78 -8.60 -7.66
N LEU A 87 -2.58 -7.34 -7.32
CA LEU A 87 -1.40 -6.86 -6.62
C LEU A 87 -1.78 -6.55 -5.18
N VAL A 88 -0.96 -7.04 -4.25
CA VAL A 88 -1.12 -6.85 -2.81
C VAL A 88 0.12 -6.15 -2.25
N PRO A 89 0.00 -5.42 -1.12
CA PRO A 89 1.17 -4.92 -0.41
C PRO A 89 2.13 -6.07 -0.09
N ALA A 90 3.43 -5.81 -0.24
CA ALA A 90 4.43 -6.77 0.20
C ALA A 90 4.30 -7.02 1.71
N PRO A 91 4.40 -8.28 2.17
CA PRO A 91 4.49 -8.59 3.59
C PRO A 91 5.62 -7.81 4.28
N ALA A 92 5.42 -7.40 5.52
CA ALA A 92 6.42 -6.62 6.27
C ALA A 92 7.70 -7.43 6.57
N ASP A 93 7.62 -8.75 6.53
CA ASP A 93 8.74 -9.68 6.69
C ASP A 93 9.40 -10.05 5.35
N ALA A 94 8.98 -9.48 4.21
CA ALA A 94 9.64 -9.68 2.93
C ALA A 94 10.63 -8.54 2.64
N LEU A 95 11.93 -8.81 2.78
CA LEU A 95 13.00 -7.88 2.42
C LEU A 95 13.41 -8.08 0.96
N PHE A 96 13.45 -6.99 0.19
CA PHE A 96 13.83 -6.99 -1.22
C PHE A 96 15.26 -6.47 -1.41
N PHE A 97 16.05 -7.19 -2.18
CA PHE A 97 17.38 -6.80 -2.62
C PHE A 97 17.39 -6.67 -4.14
N GLU A 98 17.85 -5.52 -4.64
CA GLU A 98 18.10 -5.33 -6.07
C GLU A 98 19.22 -6.28 -6.52
N LEU A 99 18.94 -7.11 -7.52
CA LEU A 99 19.96 -7.96 -8.13
C LEU A 99 20.78 -7.22 -9.19
N VAL A 100 20.15 -6.24 -9.84
CA VAL A 100 20.76 -5.34 -10.81
C VAL A 100 20.33 -3.92 -10.41
N PRO A 101 21.27 -2.98 -10.24
CA PRO A 101 20.93 -1.62 -9.85
C PRO A 101 19.88 -1.01 -10.78
N SER A 102 18.82 -0.44 -10.21
CA SER A 102 17.72 0.20 -10.95
C SER A 102 16.85 -0.72 -11.84
N ASP A 103 17.00 -2.05 -11.74
CA ASP A 103 16.06 -3.01 -12.35
C ASP A 103 15.08 -3.54 -11.30
N PHE A 104 13.89 -2.92 -11.25
CA PHE A 104 12.83 -3.30 -10.31
C PHE A 104 12.05 -4.56 -10.73
N THR A 105 12.38 -5.17 -11.87
CA THR A 105 11.74 -6.41 -12.32
C THR A 105 12.42 -7.66 -11.77
N ARG A 106 13.63 -7.52 -11.22
CA ARG A 106 14.45 -8.61 -10.70
C ARG A 106 14.96 -8.29 -9.30
N ALA A 107 14.35 -8.93 -8.31
CA ALA A 107 14.77 -8.81 -6.91
C ALA A 107 15.01 -10.18 -6.27
N ALA A 108 16.00 -10.24 -5.38
CA ALA A 108 16.10 -11.32 -4.41
C ALA A 108 15.22 -10.96 -3.21
N ILE A 109 14.33 -11.88 -2.83
CA ILE A 109 13.46 -11.72 -1.66
C ILE A 109 14.03 -12.57 -0.53
N ARG A 110 14.05 -12.03 0.68
CA ARG A 110 14.42 -12.73 1.91
C ARG A 110 13.33 -12.56 2.95
N GLN A 111 13.00 -13.64 3.63
CA GLN A 111 12.13 -13.59 4.77
C GLN A 111 12.90 -13.10 6.00
N LEU A 112 12.32 -12.16 6.73
CA LEU A 112 12.75 -11.73 8.04
C LEU A 112 12.01 -12.55 9.09
N ILE A 113 12.75 -13.14 10.01
CA ILE A 113 12.20 -13.89 11.14
C ILE A 113 12.65 -13.26 12.46
N PRO A 114 11.89 -13.43 13.56
CA PRO A 114 12.35 -13.07 14.89
C PRO A 114 13.69 -13.74 15.21
N LEU A 115 14.65 -12.97 15.75
CA LEU A 115 15.98 -13.46 16.11
C LEU A 115 16.15 -13.56 17.62
N GLU A 116 16.92 -14.56 18.04
CA GLU A 116 17.55 -14.53 19.36
C GLU A 116 18.71 -13.55 19.35
N LEU A 117 18.72 -12.65 20.33
CA LEU A 117 19.77 -11.64 20.43
C LEU A 117 21.09 -12.28 20.90
N PRO A 118 22.23 -12.01 20.24
CA PRO A 118 23.53 -12.46 20.72
C PRO A 118 23.82 -11.94 22.13
N PRO A 119 24.58 -12.68 22.96
CA PRO A 119 24.95 -12.24 24.30
C PRO A 119 25.57 -10.84 24.31
N GLY A 120 25.12 -9.99 25.24
CA GLY A 120 25.57 -8.59 25.35
C GLY A 120 24.88 -7.60 24.41
N SER A 121 23.95 -8.07 23.58
CA SER A 121 23.10 -7.17 22.77
C SER A 121 21.98 -6.58 23.61
N HIS A 122 21.63 -5.32 23.34
CA HIS A 122 20.52 -4.63 23.98
C HIS A 122 19.59 -4.05 22.92
N THR A 123 18.29 -3.99 23.23
CA THR A 123 17.27 -3.35 22.40
C THR A 123 16.30 -2.57 23.28
N ASN A 124 15.67 -1.54 22.72
CA ASN A 124 14.62 -0.77 23.38
C ASN A 124 13.21 -1.32 23.08
N LEU A 125 13.11 -2.46 22.38
CA LEU A 125 11.82 -3.11 22.14
C LEU A 125 11.24 -3.67 23.46
N PRO A 126 9.92 -3.60 23.67
CA PRO A 126 9.28 -4.14 24.86
C PRO A 126 9.54 -5.64 25.02
N GLU A 127 10.04 -6.03 26.19
CA GLU A 127 10.35 -7.42 26.53
C GLU A 127 9.12 -8.33 26.36
N ASN A 128 9.35 -9.56 25.88
CA ASN A 128 8.34 -10.63 25.76
C ASN A 128 7.14 -10.36 24.83
N SER A 129 7.13 -9.25 24.07
CA SER A 129 6.06 -8.95 23.10
C SER A 129 6.57 -8.61 21.71
N LEU A 130 7.78 -8.06 21.59
CA LEU A 130 8.45 -7.79 20.33
C LEU A 130 9.87 -8.36 20.34
N ALA A 131 10.34 -8.73 19.16
CA ALA A 131 11.71 -9.18 18.94
C ALA A 131 12.28 -8.50 17.70
N PRO A 132 13.60 -8.21 17.66
CA PRO A 132 14.27 -7.85 16.43
C PRO A 132 14.09 -8.95 15.38
N VAL A 133 13.98 -8.56 14.11
CA VAL A 133 13.87 -9.48 12.99
C VAL A 133 15.09 -9.41 12.09
N GLY A 134 15.42 -10.51 11.43
CA GLY A 134 16.53 -10.58 10.49
C GLY A 134 16.48 -11.86 9.67
N MET A 135 17.50 -12.07 8.84
CA MET A 135 17.63 -13.29 8.06
C MET A 135 18.07 -14.47 8.96
N PRO A 136 17.50 -15.68 8.79
CA PRO A 136 17.86 -16.85 9.59
C PRO A 136 19.35 -17.22 9.44
N ASP A 137 19.85 -17.12 8.22
CA ASP A 137 21.24 -17.40 7.85
C ASP A 137 21.93 -16.13 7.35
N ARG A 138 23.25 -16.06 7.50
CA ARG A 138 24.05 -15.02 6.86
C ARG A 138 23.96 -15.19 5.34
N ASP A 139 23.53 -14.14 4.64
CA ASP A 139 23.43 -14.18 3.19
C ASP A 139 24.83 -14.15 2.55
N PRO A 140 25.24 -15.19 1.79
CA PRO A 140 26.54 -15.22 1.12
C PRO A 140 26.68 -14.17 0.01
N LEU A 141 25.59 -13.54 -0.46
CA LEU A 141 25.64 -12.49 -1.47
C LEU A 141 26.41 -11.24 -1.03
N TYR A 142 26.65 -11.06 0.27
CA TYR A 142 27.51 -9.98 0.78
C TYR A 142 29.01 -10.19 0.50
N LEU A 143 29.43 -11.34 -0.05
CA LEU A 143 30.83 -11.64 -0.36
C LEU A 143 31.22 -11.42 -1.84
N LEU A 144 30.32 -10.87 -2.66
CA LEU A 144 30.55 -10.68 -4.10
C LEU A 144 30.71 -9.20 -4.53
N ASN A 145 30.88 -8.28 -3.59
CA ASN A 145 31.28 -6.89 -3.86
C ASN A 145 32.66 -6.58 -3.27
#